data_AF-A0A1V6QGD8-F1
#
_entry.id   AF-A0A1V6QGD8-F1
#
_cell.length_a   1.000
_cell.length_b   1.000
_cell.length_c   1.000
_cell.angle_alpha   90.00
_cell.angle_beta   90.00
_cell.angle_gamma   90.00
#
_symmetry.space_group_name_H-M   'P 1'
#
loop_
_entity.id
_entity.type
_entity.pdbx_description
1 polymer ?
#
loop_
_entity_poly.entity_id
_entity_poly.type
_entity_poly.pdbx_seq_one_letter_code
_entity_poly.pdbx_strand_id
1 'polypeptide(L)'
;MGVSCPEACFQAESAAGCLSHFEEWTKTRFWRNRLSIVSVVRQICHAEIDDSLVEEYSNIGTLNLFAMVQAIHSLMFHLQNSLISETTLAPVQTGLENWRRIWDKRIPEDSDIPETPENIWRLIGFLRHASEFWHLARIKSAKIISAADDDQTEDEYTHDASRYDHTDMGDVNELIMEYRRMNLGMV
;
A
#
# COMPACT_ATOMS: atom_id res chain seq x y z
N MET A 1 -9.27 -12.88 -1.43
CA MET A 1 -10.10 -11.89 -0.72
C MET A 1 -10.71 -10.95 -1.75
N GLY A 2 -12.05 -10.84 -1.78
CA GLY A 2 -12.75 -9.86 -2.61
C GLY A 2 -12.47 -8.43 -2.14
N VAL A 3 -12.75 -7.43 -2.98
CA VAL A 3 -12.73 -6.03 -2.54
C VAL A 3 -13.89 -5.79 -1.57
N SER A 4 -13.62 -5.16 -0.42
CA SER A 4 -14.61 -4.85 0.61
C SER A 4 -15.57 -3.73 0.17
N CYS A 5 -16.80 -3.71 0.69
CA CYS A 5 -17.74 -2.58 0.50
C CYS A 5 -17.08 -1.28 1.02
N PRO A 6 -17.41 -0.13 0.44
CA PRO A 6 -17.05 1.17 0.99
C PRO A 6 -17.48 1.31 2.45
N GLU A 7 -16.72 2.09 3.22
CA GLU A 7 -16.98 2.32 4.64
C GLU A 7 -18.36 2.96 4.89
N ALA A 8 -18.84 3.77 3.93
CA ALA A 8 -20.18 4.36 3.95
C ALA A 8 -21.32 3.32 4.07
N CYS A 9 -21.11 2.08 3.59
CA CYS A 9 -22.07 0.99 3.76
C CYS A 9 -22.29 0.65 5.26
N PHE A 10 -21.21 0.71 6.06
CA PHE A 10 -21.18 0.30 7.47
C PHE A 10 -21.48 1.45 8.43
N GLN A 11 -21.15 2.69 8.04
CA GLN A 11 -21.39 3.88 8.85
C GLN A 11 -22.75 4.56 8.59
N ALA A 12 -23.59 3.99 7.73
CA ALA A 12 -24.90 4.55 7.43
C ALA A 12 -25.80 4.60 8.68
N GLU A 13 -26.41 5.76 8.94
CA GLU A 13 -27.28 5.97 10.10
C GLU A 13 -28.68 5.35 9.94
N SER A 14 -28.98 4.80 8.76
CA SER A 14 -30.26 4.14 8.47
C SER A 14 -30.11 3.01 7.47
N ALA A 15 -31.07 2.08 7.49
CA ALA A 15 -31.14 0.99 6.52
C ALA A 15 -31.28 1.50 5.08
N ALA A 16 -32.02 2.60 4.88
CA ALA A 16 -32.18 3.23 3.56
C ALA A 16 -30.86 3.85 3.05
N GLY A 17 -30.10 4.50 3.93
CA GLY A 17 -28.76 5.02 3.60
C GLY A 17 -27.79 3.88 3.25
N CYS A 18 -27.79 2.81 4.04
CA CYS A 18 -26.98 1.61 3.78
C CYS A 18 -27.30 1.00 2.41
N LEU A 19 -28.60 0.82 2.09
CA LEU A 19 -29.03 0.31 0.79
C LEU A 19 -28.58 1.22 -0.35
N SER A 20 -28.70 2.54 -0.19
CA SER A 20 -28.29 3.51 -1.21
C SER A 20 -26.80 3.40 -1.53
N HIS A 21 -25.93 3.39 -0.51
CA HIS A 21 -24.49 3.21 -0.68
C HIS A 21 -24.14 1.84 -1.28
N PHE A 22 -24.86 0.78 -0.87
CA PHE A 22 -24.66 -0.55 -1.42
C PHE A 22 -25.05 -0.61 -2.91
N GLU A 23 -26.16 0.01 -3.31
CA GLU A 23 -26.58 0.09 -4.71
C GLU A 23 -25.56 0.85 -5.57
N GLU A 24 -25.00 1.96 -5.06
CA GLU A 24 -23.89 2.66 -5.71
C GLU A 24 -22.67 1.76 -5.87
N TRP A 25 -22.28 1.06 -4.80
CA TRP A 25 -21.18 0.09 -4.85
C TRP A 25 -21.40 -0.99 -5.91
N THR A 26 -22.62 -1.48 -6.07
CA THR A 26 -22.92 -2.54 -7.06
C THR A 26 -22.73 -2.10 -8.51
N LYS A 27 -22.75 -0.79 -8.79
CA LYS A 27 -22.53 -0.22 -10.13
C LYS A 27 -21.03 -0.17 -10.49
N THR A 28 -20.15 -0.20 -9.49
CA THR A 28 -18.70 -0.16 -9.71
C THR A 28 -18.19 -1.41 -10.43
N ARG A 29 -17.04 -1.30 -11.11
CA ARG A 29 -16.38 -2.47 -11.71
C ARG A 29 -15.98 -3.52 -10.68
N PHE A 30 -15.65 -3.10 -9.46
CA PHE A 30 -15.16 -3.99 -8.41
C PHE A 30 -16.21 -5.03 -8.07
N TRP A 31 -17.46 -4.58 -7.94
CA TRP A 31 -18.60 -5.46 -7.73
C TRP A 31 -18.97 -6.24 -8.99
N ARG A 32 -19.18 -5.55 -10.12
CA ARG A 32 -19.65 -6.18 -11.38
C ARG A 32 -18.72 -7.29 -11.87
N ASN A 33 -17.42 -7.08 -11.79
CA ASN A 33 -16.41 -8.02 -12.25
C ASN A 33 -15.88 -8.92 -11.12
N ARG A 34 -16.43 -8.82 -9.91
CA ARG A 34 -16.00 -9.57 -8.71
C ARG A 34 -14.50 -9.51 -8.50
N LEU A 35 -13.93 -8.31 -8.61
CA LEU A 35 -12.50 -8.11 -8.46
C LEU A 35 -12.07 -8.48 -7.04
N SER A 36 -10.92 -9.11 -6.97
CA SER A 36 -10.20 -9.39 -5.73
C SER A 36 -9.08 -8.36 -5.55
N ILE A 37 -8.65 -8.14 -4.30
CA ILE A 37 -7.48 -7.30 -4.02
C ILE A 37 -6.27 -7.82 -4.79
N VAL A 38 -6.08 -9.14 -4.86
CA VAL A 38 -4.97 -9.76 -5.61
C VAL A 38 -5.03 -9.45 -7.10
N SER A 39 -6.22 -9.50 -7.73
CA SER A 39 -6.34 -9.16 -9.16
C SER A 39 -6.07 -7.68 -9.42
N VAL A 40 -6.49 -6.80 -8.51
CA VAL A 40 -6.22 -5.37 -8.62
C VAL A 40 -4.72 -5.10 -8.46
N VAL A 41 -4.08 -5.67 -7.44
CA VAL A 41 -2.62 -5.58 -7.22
C VAL A 41 -1.85 -6.12 -8.43
N ARG A 42 -2.23 -7.30 -8.95
CA ARG A 42 -1.60 -7.84 -10.15
C ARG A 42 -1.71 -6.89 -11.34
N GLN A 43 -2.88 -6.28 -11.54
CA GLN A 43 -3.08 -5.36 -12.65
C GLN A 43 -2.18 -4.13 -12.54
N ILE A 44 -2.09 -3.51 -11.35
CA ILE A 44 -1.23 -2.33 -11.16
C ILE A 44 0.26 -2.67 -11.19
N CYS A 45 0.66 -3.92 -10.96
CA CYS A 45 2.05 -4.36 -11.08
C CYS A 45 2.48 -4.66 -12.54
N HIS A 46 1.55 -4.95 -13.45
CA HIS A 46 1.87 -5.45 -14.79
C HIS A 46 1.92 -4.36 -15.89
N ALA A 47 1.28 -3.21 -15.69
CA ALA A 47 1.27 -2.13 -16.67
C ALA A 47 1.09 -0.78 -15.99
N GLU A 48 1.61 0.28 -16.61
CA GLU A 48 1.17 1.64 -16.28
C GLU A 48 -0.33 1.74 -16.51
N ILE A 49 -1.05 2.17 -15.47
CA ILE A 49 -2.48 2.41 -15.56
C ILE A 49 -2.72 3.83 -16.07
N ASP A 50 -3.71 3.99 -16.94
CA ASP A 50 -4.12 5.31 -17.41
C ASP A 50 -4.82 6.10 -16.29
N ASP A 51 -4.97 7.42 -16.49
CA ASP A 51 -5.55 8.30 -15.48
C ASP A 51 -7.03 7.97 -15.19
N SER A 52 -7.76 7.40 -16.15
CA SER A 52 -9.15 7.00 -15.95
C SER A 52 -9.26 5.83 -14.98
N LEU A 53 -8.32 4.89 -15.07
CA LEU A 53 -8.24 3.74 -14.19
C LEU A 53 -7.74 4.14 -12.80
N VAL A 54 -6.83 5.11 -12.71
CA VAL A 54 -6.40 5.71 -11.44
C VAL A 54 -7.61 6.31 -10.71
N GLU A 55 -8.40 7.12 -11.40
CA GLU A 55 -9.60 7.75 -10.82
C GLU A 55 -10.65 6.72 -10.43
N GLU A 56 -10.85 5.67 -11.22
CA GLU A 56 -11.76 4.60 -10.83
C GLU A 56 -11.24 3.83 -9.60
N TYR A 57 -9.93 3.57 -9.51
CA TYR A 57 -9.32 2.82 -8.42
C TYR A 57 -9.23 3.63 -7.13
N SER A 58 -9.22 4.96 -7.20
CA SER A 58 -9.19 5.79 -5.99
C SER A 58 -10.49 5.70 -5.18
N ASN A 59 -11.58 5.27 -5.82
CA ASN A 59 -12.90 5.08 -5.21
C ASN A 59 -13.06 3.72 -4.49
N ILE A 60 -12.03 2.87 -4.49
CA ILE A 60 -12.10 1.55 -3.83
C ILE A 60 -12.09 1.65 -2.29
N GLY A 61 -11.73 2.81 -1.74
CA GLY A 61 -11.74 3.12 -0.32
C GLY A 61 -10.41 2.83 0.40
N THR A 62 -10.17 3.53 1.49
CA THR A 62 -8.89 3.56 2.22
C THR A 62 -8.48 2.20 2.74
N LEU A 63 -9.43 1.40 3.26
CA LEU A 63 -9.16 0.04 3.73
C LEU A 63 -8.61 -0.85 2.62
N ASN A 64 -9.24 -0.83 1.45
CA ASN A 64 -8.85 -1.65 0.32
C ASN A 64 -7.48 -1.19 -0.24
N LEU A 65 -7.24 0.13 -0.32
CA LEU A 65 -5.93 0.67 -0.71
C LEU A 65 -4.83 0.29 0.29
N PHE A 66 -5.12 0.33 1.59
CA PHE A 66 -4.18 -0.16 2.60
C PHE A 66 -3.89 -1.66 2.41
N ALA A 67 -4.91 -2.49 2.20
CA ALA A 67 -4.72 -3.91 1.91
C ALA A 67 -3.87 -4.15 0.64
N MET A 68 -4.00 -3.30 -0.37
CA MET A 68 -3.18 -3.36 -1.59
C MET A 68 -1.69 -3.07 -1.30
N VAL A 69 -1.35 -2.00 -0.55
CA VAL A 69 0.07 -1.72 -0.24
C VAL A 69 0.67 -2.82 0.64
N GLN A 70 -0.10 -3.37 1.59
CA GLN A 70 0.34 -4.51 2.39
C GLN A 70 0.60 -5.75 1.53
N ALA A 71 -0.25 -6.02 0.53
CA ALA A 71 -0.02 -7.11 -0.41
C ALA A 71 1.24 -6.90 -1.25
N ILE A 72 1.53 -5.66 -1.67
CA ILE A 72 2.78 -5.32 -2.37
C ILE A 72 4.00 -5.53 -1.46
N HIS A 73 3.91 -5.15 -0.18
CA HIS A 73 4.97 -5.46 0.80
C HIS A 73 5.22 -6.95 0.96
N SER A 74 4.16 -7.76 1.05
CA SER A 74 4.29 -9.22 1.11
C SER A 74 4.93 -9.79 -0.16
N LEU A 75 4.53 -9.30 -1.34
CA LEU A 75 5.16 -9.69 -2.61
C LEU A 75 6.64 -9.34 -2.63
N MET A 76 7.00 -8.12 -2.24
CA MET A 76 8.40 -7.69 -2.17
C MET A 76 9.22 -8.55 -1.21
N PHE A 77 8.70 -8.87 -0.02
CA PHE A 77 9.36 -9.76 0.94
C PHE A 77 9.55 -11.16 0.37
N HIS A 78 8.56 -11.72 -0.31
CA HIS A 78 8.68 -13.02 -0.95
C HIS A 78 9.70 -13.03 -2.09
N LEU A 79 9.79 -11.95 -2.87
CA LEU A 79 10.79 -11.82 -3.92
C LEU A 79 12.21 -11.70 -3.35
N GLN A 80 12.40 -10.90 -2.31
CA GLN A 80 13.68 -10.76 -1.63
C GLN A 80 14.21 -12.09 -1.08
N ASN A 81 13.31 -12.94 -0.57
CA ASN A 81 13.67 -14.26 -0.03
C ASN A 81 13.66 -15.38 -1.10
N SER A 82 13.37 -15.07 -2.36
CA SER A 82 13.40 -16.03 -3.45
C SER A 82 14.78 -16.06 -4.09
N LEU A 83 15.27 -17.24 -4.46
CA LEU A 83 16.55 -17.42 -5.17
C LEU A 83 16.50 -16.93 -6.65
N ILE A 84 15.52 -16.09 -7.02
CA ILE A 84 15.20 -15.72 -8.39
C ILE A 84 15.63 -14.25 -8.63
N SER A 85 16.44 -14.07 -9.69
CA SER A 85 17.10 -12.85 -10.20
C SER A 85 16.34 -11.50 -10.05
N GLU A 86 17.12 -10.41 -9.96
CA GLU A 86 16.71 -8.98 -9.86
C GLU A 86 15.61 -8.52 -10.82
N THR A 87 15.50 -9.13 -11.99
CA THR A 87 14.46 -8.85 -12.99
C THR A 87 13.02 -9.02 -12.46
N THR A 88 12.86 -9.59 -11.26
CA THR A 88 11.56 -9.83 -10.63
C THR A 88 10.99 -8.61 -9.88
N LEU A 89 11.79 -7.57 -9.57
CA LEU A 89 11.31 -6.44 -8.73
C LEU A 89 10.65 -5.29 -9.52
N ALA A 90 10.93 -5.14 -10.81
CA ALA A 90 10.37 -4.05 -11.63
C ALA A 90 8.81 -4.00 -11.62
N PRO A 91 8.08 -5.13 -11.66
CA PRO A 91 6.63 -5.14 -11.49
C PRO A 91 6.15 -4.63 -10.12
N VAL A 92 6.92 -4.89 -9.06
CA VAL A 92 6.61 -4.37 -7.71
C VAL A 92 6.81 -2.86 -7.65
N GLN A 93 7.88 -2.34 -8.25
CA GLN A 93 8.11 -0.89 -8.33
C GLN A 93 7.01 -0.19 -9.15
N THR A 94 6.62 -0.78 -10.28
CA THR A 94 5.49 -0.31 -11.10
C THR A 94 4.19 -0.29 -10.29
N GLY A 95 3.94 -1.36 -9.52
CA GLY A 95 2.80 -1.47 -8.62
C GLY A 95 2.79 -0.40 -7.52
N LEU A 96 3.95 -0.13 -6.91
CA LEU A 96 4.10 0.93 -5.90
C LEU A 96 3.79 2.31 -6.47
N GLU A 97 4.29 2.60 -7.68
CA GLU A 97 4.07 3.90 -8.32
C GLU A 97 2.60 4.10 -8.71
N ASN A 98 1.99 3.08 -9.31
CA ASN A 98 0.56 3.10 -9.61
C ASN A 98 -0.29 3.19 -8.34
N TRP A 99 0.08 2.49 -7.27
CA TRP A 99 -0.60 2.60 -5.98
C TRP A 99 -0.54 4.03 -5.43
N ARG A 100 0.62 4.71 -5.51
CA ARG A 100 0.76 6.11 -5.10
C ARG A 100 -0.21 7.00 -5.86
N ARG A 101 -0.23 6.89 -7.20
CA ARG A 101 -1.13 7.68 -8.05
C ARG A 101 -2.60 7.51 -7.65
N ILE A 102 -3.00 6.28 -7.32
CA ILE A 102 -4.36 5.97 -6.85
C ILE A 102 -4.61 6.58 -5.46
N TRP A 103 -3.68 6.40 -4.52
CA TRP A 103 -3.78 6.90 -3.16
C TRP A 103 -3.91 8.42 -3.10
N ASP A 104 -3.16 9.14 -3.92
CA ASP A 104 -3.16 10.61 -3.98
C ASP A 104 -4.46 11.18 -4.57
N LYS A 105 -5.19 10.38 -5.35
CA LYS A 105 -6.49 10.75 -5.93
C LYS A 105 -7.68 10.35 -5.06
N ARG A 106 -7.46 9.64 -3.95
CA ARG A 106 -8.56 9.21 -3.07
C ARG A 106 -9.13 10.42 -2.33
N ILE A 107 -10.43 10.38 -2.07
CA ILE A 107 -11.07 11.28 -1.12
C ILE A 107 -11.23 10.49 0.19
N PRO A 108 -10.53 10.86 1.28
CA PRO A 108 -10.64 10.14 2.54
C PRO A 108 -12.08 10.19 3.06
N GLU A 109 -12.60 9.03 3.46
CA GLU A 109 -13.98 8.85 3.91
C GLU A 109 -14.30 9.61 5.20
N ASP A 110 -13.28 9.90 6.02
CA ASP A 110 -13.40 10.63 7.29
C ASP A 110 -13.08 12.13 7.20
N SER A 111 -12.89 12.68 5.99
CA SER A 111 -12.47 14.08 5.78
C SER A 111 -13.39 15.10 6.46
N ASP A 112 -14.69 14.81 6.50
CA ASP A 112 -15.73 15.69 7.06
C ASP A 112 -16.14 15.31 8.49
N ILE A 113 -15.49 14.32 9.11
CA ILE A 113 -15.87 13.78 10.42
C ILE A 113 -15.04 14.46 11.52
N PRO A 114 -15.68 15.22 12.45
CA PRO A 114 -14.95 15.85 13.55
C PRO A 114 -14.34 14.82 14.50
N GLU A 115 -13.06 15.01 14.88
CA GLU A 115 -12.35 14.20 15.87
C GLU A 115 -12.89 14.46 17.30
N THR A 116 -14.04 13.88 17.60
CA THR A 116 -14.69 13.93 18.92
C THR A 116 -14.85 12.50 19.46
N PRO A 117 -14.90 12.29 20.79
CA PRO A 117 -15.00 10.95 21.39
C PRO A 117 -16.11 10.08 20.81
N GLU A 118 -17.24 10.68 20.40
CA GLU A 118 -18.39 9.98 19.84
C GLU A 118 -18.19 9.54 18.38
N ASN A 119 -17.27 10.19 17.65
CA ASN A 119 -16.98 9.93 16.24
C ASN A 119 -15.68 9.12 16.03
N ILE A 120 -14.89 8.85 17.08
CA ILE A 120 -13.60 8.15 16.94
C ILE A 120 -13.74 6.83 16.17
N TRP A 121 -14.82 6.09 16.40
CA TRP A 121 -15.06 4.81 15.72
C TRP A 121 -15.32 4.93 14.21
N ARG A 122 -15.69 6.13 13.72
CA ARG A 122 -15.95 6.44 12.31
C ARG A 122 -14.70 6.87 11.56
N LEU A 123 -13.66 7.27 12.29
CA LEU A 123 -12.41 7.72 11.70
C LEU A 123 -11.66 6.52 11.11
N ILE A 124 -10.93 6.78 10.03
CA ILE A 124 -10.09 5.78 9.35
C ILE A 124 -8.99 5.22 10.28
N GLY A 125 -8.63 5.98 11.32
CA GLY A 125 -7.58 5.62 12.27
C GLY A 125 -6.21 5.54 11.61
N PHE A 126 -5.39 4.56 11.99
CA PHE A 126 -4.00 4.45 11.53
C PHE A 126 -3.86 4.23 10.01
N LEU A 127 -4.91 3.72 9.35
CA LEU A 127 -4.90 3.47 7.90
C LEU A 127 -4.68 4.75 7.09
N ARG A 128 -4.95 5.95 7.66
CA ARG A 128 -4.68 7.25 7.04
C ARG A 128 -3.19 7.45 6.71
N HIS A 129 -2.31 6.72 7.40
CA HIS A 129 -0.86 6.75 7.24
C HIS A 129 -0.34 5.75 6.19
N ALA A 130 -1.19 5.17 5.32
CA ALA A 130 -0.74 4.18 4.34
C ALA A 130 0.36 4.70 3.39
N SER A 131 0.46 6.01 3.15
CA SER A 131 1.56 6.60 2.38
C SER A 131 2.93 6.36 3.03
N GLU A 132 3.02 6.26 4.36
CA GLU A 132 4.27 5.93 5.06
C GLU A 132 4.72 4.50 4.72
N PHE A 133 3.77 3.57 4.56
CA PHE A 133 4.05 2.22 4.10
C PHE A 133 4.56 2.20 2.67
N TRP A 134 4.05 3.06 1.79
CA TRP A 134 4.59 3.22 0.44
C TRP A 134 6.05 3.69 0.46
N HIS A 135 6.38 4.70 1.27
CA HIS A 135 7.75 5.15 1.43
C HIS A 135 8.67 4.04 1.94
N LEU A 136 8.22 3.28 2.94
CA LEU A 136 8.96 2.14 3.46
C LEU A 136 9.21 1.09 2.37
N ALA A 137 8.19 0.77 1.56
CA ALA A 137 8.34 -0.17 0.45
C ALA A 137 9.37 0.31 -0.57
N ARG A 138 9.32 1.60 -0.91
CA ARG A 138 10.24 2.24 -1.85
C ARG A 138 11.69 2.19 -1.33
N ILE A 139 11.92 2.52 -0.06
CA ILE A 139 13.25 2.42 0.57
C ILE A 139 13.78 0.99 0.53
N LYS A 140 12.96 0.02 0.96
CA LYS A 140 13.32 -1.41 0.93
C LYS A 140 13.61 -1.89 -0.50
N SER A 141 12.81 -1.49 -1.48
CA SER A 141 13.03 -1.86 -2.87
C SER A 141 14.36 -1.33 -3.42
N ALA A 142 14.75 -0.10 -3.04
CA ALA A 142 16.03 0.49 -3.44
C ALA A 142 17.22 -0.25 -2.80
N LYS A 143 17.10 -0.64 -1.53
CA LYS A 143 18.12 -1.46 -0.84
C LYS A 143 18.33 -2.81 -1.51
N ILE A 144 17.24 -3.50 -1.87
CA ILE A 144 17.32 -4.81 -2.53
C ILE A 144 18.08 -4.71 -3.85
N ILE A 145 17.82 -3.66 -4.65
CA ILE A 145 18.54 -3.44 -5.91
C ILE A 145 20.01 -3.12 -5.65
N SER A 146 20.29 -2.22 -4.70
CA SER A 146 21.67 -1.85 -4.38
C SER A 146 22.50 -3.03 -3.85
N ALA A 147 21.90 -3.96 -3.11
CA ALA A 147 22.59 -5.13 -2.57
C ALA A 147 22.92 -6.15 -3.68
N ALA A 148 22.06 -6.27 -4.69
CA ALA A 148 22.28 -7.19 -5.79
C ALA A 148 23.29 -6.65 -6.83
N ASP A 149 23.43 -5.33 -6.96
CA ASP A 149 24.55 -4.70 -7.69
C ASP A 149 25.93 -4.95 -7.03
N ASP A 150 25.95 -5.19 -5.71
CA ASP A 150 27.17 -5.33 -4.89
C ASP A 150 27.61 -6.78 -4.66
N ASP A 151 27.05 -7.74 -5.42
CA ASP A 151 27.28 -9.21 -5.31
C ASP A 151 28.69 -9.66 -5.77
N GLN A 152 29.72 -8.83 -5.53
CA GLN A 152 31.14 -9.17 -5.63
C GLN A 152 31.82 -9.38 -4.26
N THR A 153 31.11 -9.29 -3.14
CA THR A 153 31.69 -9.60 -1.82
C THR A 153 30.85 -10.63 -1.07
N GLU A 154 31.28 -11.90 -1.22
CA GLU A 154 30.86 -13.06 -0.42
C GLU A 154 31.11 -12.81 1.08
N ASP A 155 30.19 -12.18 1.82
CA ASP A 155 30.25 -12.20 3.31
C ASP A 155 28.93 -11.85 4.05
N GLU A 156 27.80 -11.59 3.37
CA GLU A 156 26.59 -11.06 4.06
C GLU A 156 25.55 -12.11 4.53
N TYR A 157 25.67 -13.38 4.14
CA TYR A 157 24.66 -14.40 4.47
C TYR A 157 24.66 -14.89 5.93
N THR A 158 25.61 -14.45 6.77
CA THR A 158 25.73 -14.84 8.18
C THR A 158 25.17 -13.82 9.18
N HIS A 159 24.63 -12.67 8.74
CA HIS A 159 24.30 -11.57 9.66
C HIS A 159 22.84 -11.49 10.15
N ASP A 160 21.90 -12.30 9.64
CA ASP A 160 20.49 -11.91 9.72
C ASP A 160 19.71 -12.47 10.93
N ALA A 161 20.19 -13.50 11.64
CA ALA A 161 19.44 -14.03 12.78
C ALA A 161 19.56 -13.18 14.05
N SER A 162 20.71 -12.52 14.30
CA SER A 162 20.91 -11.69 15.49
C SER A 162 20.25 -10.32 15.36
N ARG A 163 20.06 -9.81 14.14
CA ARG A 163 19.52 -8.46 13.87
C ARG A 163 18.08 -8.27 14.39
N TYR A 164 17.26 -9.32 14.35
CA TYR A 164 15.88 -9.27 14.86
C TYR A 164 15.76 -9.24 16.39
N ASP A 165 16.85 -9.53 17.13
CA ASP A 165 16.91 -9.54 18.60
C ASP A 165 17.58 -8.27 19.20
N HIS A 166 17.98 -7.32 18.35
CA HIS A 166 18.51 -6.03 18.82
C HIS A 166 17.39 -5.15 19.39
N THR A 167 17.57 -4.72 20.64
CA THR A 167 16.69 -3.75 21.31
C THR A 167 17.14 -2.31 21.12
N ASP A 168 18.21 -2.10 20.37
CA ASP A 168 18.66 -0.75 20.03
C ASP A 168 17.79 -0.15 18.92
N MET A 169 17.67 1.17 18.92
CA MET A 169 16.90 1.92 17.91
C MET A 169 17.72 2.17 16.63
N GLY A 170 18.81 1.43 16.41
CA GLY A 170 19.77 1.65 15.32
C GLY A 170 19.11 1.54 13.95
N ASP A 171 18.42 0.42 13.71
CA ASP A 171 17.71 0.16 12.44
C ASP A 171 16.61 1.21 12.17
N VAL A 172 15.89 1.62 13.22
CA VAL A 172 14.86 2.67 13.10
C VAL A 172 15.49 4.02 12.76
N ASN A 173 16.60 4.36 13.41
CA ASN A 173 17.30 5.61 13.15
C ASN A 173 17.90 5.65 11.74
N GLU A 174 18.46 4.54 11.25
CA GLU A 174 18.92 4.39 9.88
C GLU A 174 17.78 4.63 8.89
N LEU A 175 16.64 3.97 9.09
CA LEU A 175 15.45 4.12 8.26
C LEU A 175 14.94 5.58 8.22
N ILE A 176 14.91 6.26 9.37
CA ILE A 176 14.53 7.69 9.45
C ILE A 176 15.49 8.55 8.62
N MET A 177 16.79 8.27 8.67
CA MET A 177 17.79 9.02 7.91
C MET A 177 17.63 8.81 6.40
N GLU A 178 17.33 7.60 5.96
CA GLU A 178 17.06 7.31 4.55
C GLU A 178 15.79 7.97 4.04
N TYR A 179 14.70 7.89 4.82
CA TYR A 179 13.45 8.59 4.51
C TYR A 179 13.69 10.08 4.30
N ARG A 180 14.44 10.71 5.20
CA ARG A 180 14.82 12.14 5.07
C ARG A 180 15.61 12.40 3.80
N ARG A 181 16.60 11.57 3.47
CA ARG A 181 17.40 11.71 2.23
C ARG A 181 16.54 11.62 0.97
N MET A 182 15.63 10.65 0.90
CA MET A 182 14.76 10.46 -0.27
C MET A 182 13.74 11.59 -0.45
N ASN A 183 13.22 12.14 0.66
CA ASN A 183 12.29 13.27 0.61
C ASN A 183 12.98 14.61 0.31
N LEU A 184 14.24 14.79 0.71
CA LEU A 184 15.02 15.99 0.39
C LEU A 184 15.48 16.04 -1.08
N GLY A 185 15.50 14.91 -1.79
CA GLY A 185 15.80 14.83 -3.22
C GLY A 185 14.59 15.06 -4.15
N MET A 186 13.42 15.38 -3.61
CA MET A 186 12.16 15.63 -4.35
C MET A 186 11.76 17.12 -4.39
N VAL A 187 12.73 18.04 -4.35
CA VAL A 187 12.51 19.48 -4.59
C VAL A 187 12.81 19.83 -6.04
#